data_AF-A0A1Y1Q4A5-F1
#
_entry.id   AF-A0A1Y1Q4A5-F1
#
_cell.length_a   1.000
_cell.length_b   1.000
_cell.length_c   1.000
_cell.angle_alpha   90.00
_cell.angle_beta   90.00
_cell.angle_gamma   90.00
#
_symmetry.space_group_name_H-M   'P 1'
#
loop_
_entity.id
_entity.type
_entity.pdbx_description
1 polymer ?
#
loop_
_entity_poly.entity_id
_entity_poly.type
_entity_poly.pdbx_seq_one_letter_code
_entity_poly.pdbx_strand_id
1 'polypeptide(L)'
;MNHQKFSNPLWVIIFLLLCCQWSQPASAFWGGGTTTKIIKWLGKIEGALPETQIDELARMIQKTGDLKQVKTLIGKMNLPETVLEDTYMRIALAQRKLDKVEAEKMFTNLSGVPGFRHNLSVISGVAEAGTKGALHELRVANQAKEYGFDVLSIRKLFDDGIKSHTTDIDLLLKKGERTFVIESKAYDSVPNTDKMLGDAQTLLEYAKQAKNEKVTPVFLFTNEPSQTLRTLLQNKEVQIIVGTPESQITELKLLAEILQ
;
A
#
# COMPACT_ATOMS: atom_id res chain seq x y z
N MET A 1 -11.81 -78.52 -20.46
CA MET A 1 -11.03 -79.10 -21.57
C MET A 1 -10.48 -77.97 -22.43
N ASN A 2 -9.17 -77.99 -22.62
CA ASN A 2 -8.42 -77.16 -23.57
C ASN A 2 -8.80 -77.45 -25.02
N HIS A 3 -8.75 -76.41 -25.87
CA HIS A 3 -8.07 -76.29 -27.18
C HIS A 3 -8.77 -75.15 -27.97
N GLN A 4 -8.25 -73.92 -28.04
CA GLN A 4 -7.04 -73.42 -28.74
C GLN A 4 -7.15 -73.48 -30.28
N LYS A 5 -7.05 -72.31 -30.95
CA LYS A 5 -6.13 -71.94 -32.07
C LYS A 5 -6.80 -70.93 -33.04
N PHE A 6 -6.41 -69.65 -33.01
CA PHE A 6 -5.34 -68.94 -33.78
C PHE A 6 -5.84 -68.28 -35.09
N SER A 7 -5.70 -66.95 -35.16
CA SER A 7 -4.93 -66.26 -36.22
C SER A 7 -4.84 -64.75 -35.95
N ASN A 8 -3.65 -64.32 -35.51
CA ASN A 8 -3.08 -63.00 -35.80
C ASN A 8 -2.55 -63.04 -37.27
N PRO A 9 -2.23 -61.93 -37.98
CA PRO A 9 -1.54 -60.76 -37.41
C PRO A 9 -1.69 -59.37 -38.12
N LEU A 10 -1.07 -58.36 -37.47
CA LEU A 10 -0.32 -57.23 -38.05
C LEU A 10 -1.05 -56.00 -38.67
N TRP A 11 -0.37 -54.84 -38.52
CA TRP A 11 -0.60 -53.48 -39.02
C TRP A 11 -1.52 -52.60 -38.14
N VAL A 12 -1.06 -51.73 -37.23
CA VAL A 12 -0.09 -50.61 -37.28
C VAL A 12 -0.55 -49.47 -38.20
N ILE A 13 -0.75 -48.29 -37.58
CA ILE A 13 -0.65 -46.91 -38.11
C ILE A 13 -1.91 -46.18 -38.63
N ILE A 14 -2.30 -45.15 -37.83
CA ILE A 14 -2.65 -43.76 -38.21
C ILE A 14 -3.87 -43.53 -39.13
N PHE A 15 -4.94 -42.94 -38.59
CA PHE A 15 -5.31 -41.56 -38.89
C PHE A 15 -6.39 -41.05 -37.92
N LEU A 16 -5.99 -40.06 -37.11
CA LEU A 16 -6.88 -39.16 -36.37
C LEU A 16 -7.88 -38.52 -37.31
N LEU A 17 -9.17 -38.48 -36.93
CA LEU A 17 -10.08 -37.39 -37.30
C LEU A 17 -11.32 -37.42 -36.39
N LEU A 18 -11.59 -36.25 -35.81
CA LEU A 18 -12.91 -35.77 -35.36
C LEU A 18 -13.47 -36.31 -34.03
N CYS A 19 -12.88 -35.84 -32.93
CA CYS A 19 -13.66 -35.49 -31.75
C CYS A 19 -13.55 -33.97 -31.54
N CYS A 20 -14.58 -33.24 -31.99
CA CYS A 20 -14.87 -31.89 -31.55
C CYS A 20 -15.13 -31.91 -30.04
N GLN A 21 -14.11 -31.62 -29.24
CA GLN A 21 -14.28 -31.25 -27.84
C GLN A 21 -14.08 -29.75 -27.72
N TRP A 22 -15.13 -29.09 -27.25
CA TRP A 22 -15.12 -27.71 -26.77
C TRP A 22 -14.13 -27.58 -25.62
N SER A 23 -12.90 -27.17 -25.93
CA SER A 23 -11.99 -26.59 -24.96
C SER A 23 -12.38 -25.12 -24.76
N GLN A 24 -12.88 -24.80 -23.57
CA GLN A 24 -12.94 -23.40 -23.12
C GLN A 24 -11.54 -22.78 -23.22
N PRO A 25 -11.41 -21.50 -23.61
CA PRO A 25 -10.12 -20.83 -23.51
C PRO A 25 -9.79 -20.70 -22.03
N ALA A 26 -8.92 -21.59 -21.55
CA ALA A 26 -8.12 -21.31 -20.37
C ALA A 26 -7.36 -20.02 -20.67
N SER A 27 -7.77 -18.92 -20.04
CA SER A 27 -7.00 -17.68 -20.04
C SER A 27 -5.69 -17.96 -19.30
N ALA A 28 -4.69 -18.35 -20.08
CA ALA A 28 -3.31 -18.36 -19.67
C ALA A 28 -2.91 -16.92 -19.31
N PHE A 29 -3.07 -16.56 -18.03
CA PHE A 29 -2.49 -15.37 -17.43
C PHE A 29 -0.99 -15.61 -17.22
N TRP A 30 -0.27 -15.73 -18.33
CA TRP A 30 1.19 -15.70 -18.39
C TRP A 30 1.60 -14.39 -19.06
N GLY A 31 1.29 -13.29 -18.37
CA GLY A 31 1.89 -11.99 -18.61
C GLY A 31 3.03 -11.77 -17.62
N GLY A 32 4.07 -12.60 -17.71
CA GLY A 32 5.37 -12.32 -17.11
C GLY A 32 6.00 -11.14 -17.85
N GLY A 33 5.41 -9.96 -17.69
CA GLY A 33 6.00 -8.71 -18.14
C GLY A 33 7.22 -8.47 -17.27
N THR A 34 8.39 -8.64 -17.86
CA THR A 34 9.63 -8.04 -17.38
C THR A 34 9.36 -6.53 -17.34
N THR A 35 8.83 -6.03 -16.23
CA THR A 35 8.71 -4.61 -15.99
C THR A 35 10.14 -4.12 -15.86
N THR A 36 10.71 -3.64 -16.98
CA THR A 36 11.82 -2.71 -16.94
C THR A 36 11.39 -1.65 -15.93
N LYS A 37 11.94 -1.73 -14.73
CA LYS A 37 11.64 -0.84 -13.62
C LYS A 37 12.16 0.52 -14.08
N ILE A 38 11.31 1.31 -14.74
CA ILE A 38 11.65 2.66 -15.15
C ILE A 38 11.97 3.38 -13.85
N ILE A 39 13.26 3.63 -13.62
CA ILE A 39 13.70 4.41 -12.48
C ILE A 39 13.18 5.82 -12.76
N LYS A 40 12.10 6.19 -12.07
CA LYS A 40 11.52 7.52 -12.17
C LYS A 40 12.38 8.44 -11.33
N TRP A 41 13.03 9.40 -11.98
CA TRP A 41 13.81 10.42 -11.30
C TRP A 41 12.94 11.64 -11.05
N LEU A 42 12.94 12.10 -9.80
CA LEU A 42 12.21 13.30 -9.38
C LEU A 42 12.66 14.51 -10.22
N GLY A 43 11.70 15.27 -10.74
CA GLY A 43 11.90 16.44 -11.59
C GLY A 43 12.35 16.13 -13.02
N LYS A 44 12.49 14.86 -13.40
CA LYS A 44 12.95 14.46 -14.75
C LYS A 44 11.94 13.61 -15.52
N ILE A 45 10.70 13.56 -15.06
CA ILE A 45 9.61 12.91 -15.80
C ILE A 45 9.05 13.87 -16.86
N GLU A 46 8.57 13.32 -17.97
CA GLU A 46 7.93 14.11 -19.02
C GLU A 46 6.71 14.86 -18.46
N GLY A 47 6.61 16.14 -18.77
CA GLY A 47 5.55 17.02 -18.25
C GLY A 47 5.75 17.50 -16.81
N ALA A 48 6.87 17.21 -16.16
CA ALA A 48 7.21 17.76 -14.84
C ALA A 48 7.17 19.29 -14.85
N LEU A 49 6.62 19.89 -13.79
CA LEU A 49 6.57 21.34 -13.67
C LEU A 49 7.99 21.94 -13.49
N PRO A 50 8.28 23.12 -14.04
CA PRO A 50 9.55 23.81 -13.80
C PRO A 50 9.78 24.10 -12.31
N GLU A 51 11.04 24.12 -11.87
CA GLU A 51 11.38 24.40 -10.46
C GLU A 51 10.81 25.73 -9.96
N THR A 52 10.81 26.77 -10.79
CA THR A 52 10.24 28.08 -10.44
C THR A 52 8.75 28.00 -10.07
N GLN A 53 8.00 27.13 -10.73
CA GLN A 53 6.58 26.91 -10.45
C GLN A 53 6.39 26.08 -9.18
N ILE A 54 7.27 25.10 -8.92
CA ILE A 54 7.28 24.37 -7.65
C ILE A 54 7.53 25.33 -6.49
N ASP A 55 8.53 26.21 -6.60
CA ASP A 55 8.87 27.20 -5.57
C ASP A 55 7.73 28.20 -5.32
N GLU A 56 6.98 28.57 -6.36
CA GLU A 56 5.78 29.38 -6.23
C GLU A 56 4.68 28.65 -5.45
N LEU A 57 4.32 27.43 -5.89
CA LEU A 57 3.30 26.61 -5.22
C LEU A 57 3.66 26.31 -3.77
N ALA A 58 4.93 26.03 -3.48
CA ALA A 58 5.42 25.81 -2.13
C ALA A 58 5.28 27.05 -1.23
N ARG A 59 5.61 28.24 -1.76
CA ARG A 59 5.48 29.51 -1.05
C ARG A 59 4.02 29.91 -0.80
N MET A 60 3.07 29.44 -1.60
CA MET A 60 1.65 29.72 -1.36
C MET A 60 1.09 29.05 -0.09
N ILE A 61 1.71 27.97 0.41
CA ILE A 61 1.18 27.20 1.54
C ILE A 61 1.81 27.69 2.84
N GLN A 62 1.23 28.71 3.48
CA GLN A 62 1.75 29.31 4.71
C GLN A 62 0.84 29.09 5.93
N LYS A 63 -0.47 28.95 5.72
CA LYS A 63 -1.46 28.78 6.78
C LYS A 63 -2.54 27.76 6.42
N THR A 64 -3.34 27.42 7.42
CA THR A 64 -4.48 26.51 7.26
C THR A 64 -5.43 27.03 6.18
N GLY A 65 -5.75 26.17 5.22
CA GLY A 65 -6.61 26.48 4.08
C GLY A 65 -5.87 26.74 2.77
N ASP A 66 -4.61 27.17 2.80
CA ASP A 66 -3.84 27.49 1.59
C ASP A 66 -3.60 26.25 0.71
N LEU A 67 -3.40 25.09 1.34
CA LEU A 67 -3.27 23.82 0.63
C LEU A 67 -4.48 23.55 -0.28
N LYS A 68 -5.69 23.96 0.12
CA LYS A 68 -6.90 23.79 -0.71
C LYS A 68 -6.83 24.63 -1.99
N GLN A 69 -6.28 25.84 -1.89
CA GLN A 69 -6.09 26.73 -3.04
C GLN A 69 -5.04 26.14 -4.00
N VAL A 70 -3.89 25.70 -3.46
CA VAL A 70 -2.84 25.04 -4.25
C VAL A 70 -3.35 23.77 -4.94
N LYS A 71 -4.08 22.92 -4.22
CA LYS A 71 -4.75 21.72 -4.81
C LYS A 71 -5.69 22.10 -5.96
N THR A 72 -6.43 23.20 -5.81
CA THR A 72 -7.33 23.70 -6.86
C THR A 72 -6.56 24.19 -8.08
N LEU A 73 -5.43 24.90 -7.90
CA LEU A 73 -4.58 25.35 -8.99
C LEU A 73 -3.96 24.18 -9.74
N ILE A 74 -3.34 23.24 -9.01
CA ILE A 74 -2.76 22.03 -9.59
C ILE A 74 -3.84 21.20 -10.32
N GLY A 75 -5.04 21.08 -9.74
CA GLY A 75 -6.16 20.37 -10.36
C GLY A 75 -6.59 20.95 -11.70
N LYS A 76 -6.53 22.27 -11.88
CA LYS A 76 -6.83 22.94 -13.15
C LYS A 76 -5.79 22.68 -14.24
N MET A 77 -4.58 22.24 -13.88
CA MET A 77 -3.52 21.92 -14.83
C MET A 77 -3.74 20.56 -15.52
N ASN A 78 -4.66 19.72 -15.02
CA ASN A 78 -5.02 18.41 -15.59
C ASN A 78 -3.79 17.52 -15.87
N LEU A 79 -2.85 17.48 -14.92
CA LEU A 79 -1.59 16.74 -15.05
C LEU A 79 -1.81 15.23 -14.89
N PRO A 80 -1.01 14.38 -15.56
CA PRO A 80 -1.00 12.94 -15.31
C PRO A 80 -0.68 12.60 -13.86
N GLU A 81 -1.18 11.45 -13.35
CA GLU A 81 -1.01 11.05 -11.94
C GLU A 81 0.46 11.06 -11.50
N THR A 82 1.38 10.56 -12.34
CA THR A 82 2.81 10.53 -12.02
C THR A 82 3.42 11.93 -11.90
N VAL A 83 2.91 12.89 -12.69
CA VAL A 83 3.31 14.30 -12.65
C VAL A 83 2.74 14.98 -11.42
N LEU A 84 1.54 14.61 -10.99
CA LEU A 84 0.98 15.07 -9.71
C LEU A 84 1.80 14.55 -8.52
N GLU A 85 2.19 13.28 -8.52
CA GLU A 85 3.08 12.72 -7.50
C GLU A 85 4.42 13.46 -7.45
N ASP A 86 5.08 13.68 -8.59
CA ASP A 86 6.32 14.46 -8.69
C ASP A 86 6.15 15.88 -8.14
N THR A 87 5.06 16.55 -8.54
CA THR A 87 4.75 17.92 -8.13
C THR A 87 4.61 18.03 -6.61
N TYR A 88 3.79 17.19 -5.97
CA TYR A 88 3.61 17.25 -4.53
C TYR A 88 4.87 16.83 -3.75
N MET A 89 5.65 15.87 -4.26
CA MET A 89 6.92 15.49 -3.64
C MET A 89 7.93 16.65 -3.69
N ARG A 90 8.05 17.35 -4.82
CA ARG A 90 8.95 18.50 -4.96
C ARG A 90 8.50 19.72 -4.17
N ILE A 91 7.18 19.92 -4.00
CA ILE A 91 6.65 20.92 -3.06
C ILE A 91 7.10 20.59 -1.62
N ALA A 92 6.95 19.34 -1.17
CA ALA A 92 7.38 18.92 0.16
C ALA A 92 8.91 19.08 0.36
N LEU A 93 9.71 18.81 -0.68
CA LEU A 93 11.15 19.06 -0.71
C LEU A 93 11.48 20.56 -0.58
N ALA A 94 10.83 21.42 -1.37
CA ALA A 94 11.00 22.88 -1.32
C ALA A 94 10.62 23.45 0.06
N GLN A 95 9.64 22.84 0.72
CA GLN A 95 9.24 23.15 2.11
C GLN A 95 10.14 22.51 3.17
N ARG A 96 11.19 21.77 2.78
CA ARG A 96 12.15 21.08 3.67
C ARG A 96 11.51 20.06 4.62
N LYS A 97 10.41 19.44 4.23
CA LYS A 97 9.74 18.39 5.02
C LYS A 97 10.36 17.01 4.83
N LEU A 98 11.06 16.85 3.72
CA LEU A 98 11.80 15.68 3.30
C LEU A 98 13.17 16.14 2.84
N ASP A 99 14.19 15.31 3.04
CA ASP A 99 15.44 15.48 2.33
C ASP A 99 15.36 14.87 0.93
N LYS A 100 16.33 15.22 0.07
CA LYS A 100 16.34 14.78 -1.32
C LYS A 100 16.47 13.26 -1.48
N VAL A 101 17.28 12.63 -0.64
CA VAL A 101 17.55 11.18 -0.71
C VAL A 101 16.30 10.42 -0.30
N GLU A 102 15.64 10.85 0.79
CA GLU A 102 14.37 10.31 1.25
C GLU A 102 13.29 10.44 0.17
N ALA A 103 13.15 11.62 -0.43
CA ALA A 103 12.15 11.89 -1.47
C ALA A 103 12.37 11.03 -2.72
N GLU A 104 13.60 10.93 -3.22
CA GLU A 104 13.92 10.13 -4.42
C GLU A 104 13.65 8.63 -4.18
N LYS A 105 14.00 8.11 -3.01
CA LYS A 105 13.72 6.71 -2.62
C LYS A 105 12.21 6.45 -2.55
N MET A 106 11.46 7.30 -1.83
CA MET A 106 10.02 7.17 -1.71
C MET A 106 9.33 7.23 -3.07
N PHE A 107 9.73 8.18 -3.93
CA PHE A 107 9.15 8.32 -5.26
C PHE A 107 9.41 7.08 -6.13
N THR A 108 10.64 6.55 -6.08
CA THR A 108 11.01 5.32 -6.80
C THR A 108 10.22 4.10 -6.33
N ASN A 109 10.00 3.99 -5.02
CA ASN A 109 9.39 2.80 -4.42
C ASN A 109 7.85 2.84 -4.41
N LEU A 110 7.25 4.02 -4.34
CA LEU A 110 5.82 4.19 -4.08
C LEU A 110 5.03 4.87 -5.21
N SER A 111 5.68 5.42 -6.25
CA SER A 111 4.96 6.01 -7.38
C SER A 111 3.99 5.01 -8.02
N GLY A 112 2.73 5.43 -8.20
CA GLY A 112 1.65 4.59 -8.71
C GLY A 112 0.95 3.71 -7.66
N VAL A 113 1.43 3.69 -6.41
CA VAL A 113 0.71 3.01 -5.32
C VAL A 113 -0.55 3.81 -4.98
N PRO A 114 -1.75 3.19 -4.95
CA PRO A 114 -2.98 3.87 -4.57
C PRO A 114 -2.85 4.62 -3.24
N GLY A 115 -3.20 5.91 -3.26
CA GLY A 115 -3.13 6.80 -2.10
C GLY A 115 -1.79 7.49 -1.87
N PHE A 116 -0.73 7.14 -2.60
CA PHE A 116 0.56 7.81 -2.51
C PHE A 116 0.46 9.32 -2.80
N ARG A 117 -0.13 9.70 -3.93
CA ARG A 117 -0.38 11.12 -4.28
C ARG A 117 -1.16 11.85 -3.20
N HIS A 118 -2.19 11.21 -2.63
CA HIS A 118 -3.01 11.84 -1.59
C HIS A 118 -2.15 12.16 -0.36
N ASN A 119 -1.34 11.21 0.12
CA ASN A 119 -0.42 11.45 1.22
C ASN A 119 0.61 12.54 0.90
N LEU A 120 1.19 12.55 -0.30
CA LEU A 120 2.09 13.63 -0.73
C LEU A 120 1.41 15.01 -0.67
N SER A 121 0.12 15.07 -1.03
CA SER A 121 -0.65 16.29 -0.93
C SER A 121 -0.92 16.71 0.53
N VAL A 122 -1.09 15.75 1.44
CA VAL A 122 -1.29 16.02 2.88
C VAL A 122 -0.01 16.54 3.50
N ILE A 123 1.13 15.90 3.24
CA ILE A 123 2.43 16.35 3.78
C ILE A 123 2.79 17.74 3.27
N SER A 124 2.29 18.17 2.10
CA SER A 124 2.52 19.53 1.58
C SER A 124 1.79 20.63 2.39
N GLY A 125 0.85 20.27 3.27
CA GLY A 125 0.10 21.22 4.11
C GLY A 125 0.84 21.68 5.37
N VAL A 126 0.25 22.60 6.13
CA VAL A 126 0.88 23.15 7.36
C VAL A 126 0.38 22.51 8.67
N ALA A 127 -0.61 21.62 8.59
CA ALA A 127 -1.15 20.96 9.77
C ALA A 127 -0.15 19.91 10.27
N GLU A 128 0.52 20.19 11.39
CA GLU A 128 1.63 19.39 11.92
C GLU A 128 1.23 17.93 12.16
N ALA A 129 0.17 17.69 12.93
CA ALA A 129 -0.29 16.33 13.23
C ALA A 129 -0.66 15.53 11.96
N GLY A 130 -1.33 16.17 11.00
CA GLY A 130 -1.69 15.53 9.73
C GLY A 130 -0.47 15.24 8.84
N THR A 131 0.49 16.17 8.81
CA THR A 131 1.76 16.02 8.08
C THR A 131 2.59 14.90 8.67
N LYS A 132 2.72 14.86 10.00
CA LYS A 132 3.46 13.84 10.74
C LYS A 132 2.87 12.44 10.52
N GLY A 133 1.55 12.30 10.62
CA GLY A 133 0.85 11.03 10.36
C GLY A 133 1.08 10.53 8.94
N ALA A 134 0.79 11.36 7.94
CA ALA A 134 0.97 11.00 6.53
C ALA A 134 2.44 10.67 6.20
N LEU A 135 3.40 11.41 6.78
CA LEU A 135 4.82 11.15 6.58
C LEU A 135 5.26 9.83 7.23
N HIS A 136 4.72 9.49 8.41
CA HIS A 136 4.98 8.21 9.04
C HIS A 136 4.46 7.04 8.18
N GLU A 137 3.23 7.13 7.67
CA GLU A 137 2.65 6.14 6.75
C GLU A 137 3.52 5.95 5.49
N LEU A 138 4.01 7.05 4.86
CA LEU A 138 4.90 6.98 3.70
C LEU A 138 6.24 6.33 4.02
N ARG A 139 6.82 6.64 5.18
CA ARG A 139 8.08 6.01 5.64
C ARG A 139 7.90 4.52 5.87
N VAL A 140 6.83 4.11 6.53
CA VAL A 140 6.52 2.69 6.74
C VAL A 140 6.31 1.99 5.39
N ALA A 141 5.55 2.58 4.47
CA ALA A 141 5.34 2.00 3.13
C ALA A 141 6.65 1.87 2.35
N ASN A 142 7.52 2.90 2.39
CA ASN A 142 8.82 2.85 1.72
C ASN A 142 9.70 1.74 2.30
N GLN A 143 9.80 1.67 3.62
CA GLN A 143 10.54 0.60 4.31
C GLN A 143 9.96 -0.77 3.96
N ALA A 144 8.64 -0.92 3.91
CA ALA A 144 8.00 -2.17 3.51
C ALA A 144 8.45 -2.63 2.12
N LYS A 145 8.53 -1.73 1.13
CA LYS A 145 9.06 -2.04 -0.20
C LYS A 145 10.51 -2.50 -0.16
N GLU A 146 11.36 -1.84 0.62
CA GLU A 146 12.78 -2.20 0.78
C GLU A 146 12.95 -3.60 1.40
N TYR A 147 12.05 -3.99 2.30
CA TYR A 147 12.02 -5.33 2.91
C TYR A 147 11.21 -6.37 2.11
N GLY A 148 10.88 -6.04 0.86
CA GLY A 148 10.25 -6.94 -0.11
C GLY A 148 8.79 -7.24 0.17
N PHE A 149 8.05 -6.32 0.78
CA PHE A 149 6.59 -6.34 0.80
C PHE A 149 6.03 -5.69 -0.45
N ASP A 150 4.85 -6.13 -0.85
CA ASP A 150 4.00 -5.40 -1.78
C ASP A 150 3.14 -4.40 -1.02
N VAL A 151 3.37 -3.11 -1.23
CA VAL A 151 2.47 -2.06 -0.75
C VAL A 151 1.28 -2.01 -1.71
N LEU A 152 0.13 -2.52 -1.27
CA LEU A 152 -1.09 -2.59 -2.07
C LEU A 152 -1.82 -1.25 -2.13
N SER A 153 -1.84 -0.53 -1.01
CA SER A 153 -2.46 0.80 -0.92
C SER A 153 -2.03 1.52 0.36
N ILE A 154 -2.09 2.85 0.31
CA ILE A 154 -1.92 3.78 1.41
C ILE A 154 -3.24 4.52 1.57
N ARG A 155 -3.78 4.64 2.79
CA ARG A 155 -5.09 5.25 3.08
C ARG A 155 -6.23 4.71 2.21
N LYS A 156 -6.44 3.39 2.27
CA LYS A 156 -7.53 2.76 1.54
C LYS A 156 -8.85 3.10 2.19
N LEU A 157 -9.74 3.72 1.42
CA LEU A 157 -11.15 3.86 1.78
C LEU A 157 -11.78 2.48 2.03
N PHE A 158 -12.42 2.32 3.17
CA PHE A 158 -13.09 1.10 3.59
C PHE A 158 -14.42 1.43 4.29
N ASP A 159 -15.48 0.74 3.86
CA ASP A 159 -16.76 0.77 4.54
C ASP A 159 -16.80 -0.37 5.55
N ASP A 160 -16.66 -0.03 6.82
CA ASP A 160 -16.69 -1.02 7.90
C ASP A 160 -18.12 -1.39 8.32
N GLY A 161 -19.16 -0.73 7.78
CA GLY A 161 -20.56 -0.97 8.15
C GLY A 161 -20.91 -0.62 9.61
N ILE A 162 -19.98 0.02 10.33
CA ILE A 162 -20.10 0.38 11.76
C ILE A 162 -20.18 1.89 11.88
N LYS A 163 -19.27 2.60 11.20
CA LYS A 163 -19.23 4.06 11.14
C LYS A 163 -20.25 4.54 10.12
N SER A 164 -20.85 5.71 10.37
CA SER A 164 -21.79 6.35 9.44
C SER A 164 -21.14 6.87 8.16
N HIS A 165 -19.82 6.74 8.04
CA HIS A 165 -18.99 7.22 6.95
C HIS A 165 -17.86 6.22 6.69
N THR A 166 -17.37 6.20 5.46
CA THR A 166 -16.18 5.44 5.06
C THR A 166 -14.99 5.86 5.91
N THR A 167 -14.24 4.88 6.41
CA THR A 167 -13.01 5.08 7.17
C THR A 167 -11.81 4.72 6.30
N ASP A 168 -10.63 5.18 6.69
CA ASP A 168 -9.40 4.89 5.96
C ASP A 168 -8.63 3.80 6.71
N ILE A 169 -8.12 2.80 5.99
CA ILE A 169 -7.07 1.89 6.47
C ILE A 169 -5.74 2.48 6.05
N ASP A 170 -4.88 2.78 7.00
CA ASP A 170 -3.64 3.52 6.74
C ASP A 170 -2.72 2.80 5.75
N LEU A 171 -2.49 1.49 5.91
CA LEU A 171 -1.67 0.71 4.99
C LEU A 171 -2.24 -0.68 4.75
N LEU A 172 -2.18 -1.12 3.50
CA LEU A 172 -2.28 -2.54 3.13
C LEU A 172 -0.95 -3.01 2.57
N LEU A 173 -0.31 -3.94 3.28
CA LEU A 173 0.95 -4.55 2.87
C LEU A 173 0.74 -6.04 2.62
N LYS A 174 1.41 -6.61 1.63
CA LYS A 174 1.36 -8.03 1.35
C LYS A 174 2.76 -8.64 1.35
N LYS A 175 2.87 -9.81 1.99
CA LYS A 175 4.09 -10.63 1.98
C LYS A 175 3.70 -12.08 1.74
N GLY A 176 4.08 -12.63 0.58
CA GLY A 176 3.60 -13.93 0.14
C GLY A 176 2.07 -13.94 0.02
N GLU A 177 1.40 -14.88 0.68
CA GLU A 177 -0.06 -14.99 0.69
C GLU A 177 -0.75 -14.14 1.75
N ARG A 178 0.00 -13.51 2.65
CA ARG A 178 -0.54 -12.80 3.81
C ARG A 178 -0.65 -11.30 3.54
N THR A 179 -1.84 -10.77 3.80
CA THR A 179 -2.13 -9.32 3.78
C THR A 179 -2.12 -8.79 5.22
N PHE A 180 -1.33 -7.77 5.47
CA PHE A 180 -1.34 -7.02 6.72
C PHE A 180 -2.21 -5.78 6.53
N VAL A 181 -3.26 -5.68 7.35
CA VAL A 181 -4.15 -4.53 7.42
C VAL A 181 -3.73 -3.69 8.61
N ILE A 182 -3.26 -2.48 8.35
CA ILE A 182 -2.45 -1.74 9.30
C ILE A 182 -3.09 -0.39 9.63
N GLU A 183 -3.16 -0.10 10.92
CA GLU A 183 -3.37 1.23 11.46
C GLU A 183 -2.05 1.77 12.03
N SER A 184 -1.67 2.99 11.66
CA SER A 184 -0.38 3.61 11.96
C SER A 184 -0.54 4.85 12.84
N LYS A 185 0.07 4.83 14.02
CA LYS A 185 -0.10 5.84 15.06
C LYS A 185 1.21 6.52 15.40
N ALA A 186 1.37 7.74 14.88
CA ALA A 186 2.48 8.64 15.17
C ALA A 186 2.04 9.80 16.08
N TYR A 187 1.77 9.52 17.36
CA TYR A 187 1.32 10.54 18.33
C TYR A 187 2.46 11.06 19.21
N ASP A 188 2.31 12.30 19.66
CA ASP A 188 3.15 12.95 20.68
C ASP A 188 2.60 12.77 22.10
N SER A 189 1.35 12.32 22.24
CA SER A 189 0.65 12.17 23.51
C SER A 189 -0.06 10.81 23.61
N VAL A 190 -0.45 10.42 24.83
CA VAL A 190 -1.15 9.16 25.09
C VAL A 190 -2.42 9.08 24.22
N PRO A 191 -2.58 8.03 23.39
CA PRO A 191 -3.71 7.92 22.48
C PRO A 191 -5.02 7.73 23.26
N ASN A 192 -6.12 8.25 22.71
CA ASN A 192 -7.44 8.01 23.24
C ASN A 192 -7.83 6.53 23.02
N THR A 193 -8.03 5.79 24.11
CA THR A 193 -8.33 4.34 24.09
C THR A 193 -9.55 4.02 23.23
N ASP A 194 -10.66 4.75 23.37
CA ASP A 194 -11.90 4.46 22.65
C ASP A 194 -11.71 4.60 21.14
N LYS A 195 -10.98 5.63 20.71
CA LYS A 195 -10.61 5.80 19.31
C LYS A 195 -9.80 4.63 18.80
N MET A 196 -8.79 4.17 19.56
CA MET A 196 -7.96 3.03 19.15
C MET A 196 -8.76 1.73 19.07
N LEU A 197 -9.73 1.53 19.97
CA LEU A 197 -10.62 0.36 19.91
C LEU A 197 -11.57 0.42 18.70
N GLY A 198 -12.02 1.62 18.31
CA GLY A 198 -12.76 1.83 17.08
C GLY A 198 -11.94 1.48 15.83
N ASP A 199 -10.69 1.95 15.77
CA ASP A 199 -9.78 1.63 14.68
C ASP A 199 -9.46 0.12 14.65
N ALA A 200 -9.27 -0.52 15.80
CA ALA A 200 -9.09 -1.97 15.90
C ALA A 200 -10.29 -2.74 15.33
N GLN A 201 -11.50 -2.26 15.61
CA GLN A 201 -12.72 -2.87 15.09
C GLN A 201 -12.80 -2.76 13.56
N THR A 202 -12.37 -1.64 12.98
CA THR A 202 -12.26 -1.47 11.52
C THR A 202 -11.31 -2.52 10.91
N LEU A 203 -10.12 -2.72 11.49
CA LEU A 203 -9.15 -3.72 10.98
C LEU A 203 -9.71 -5.14 11.03
N LEU A 204 -10.40 -5.49 12.12
CA LEU A 204 -11.03 -6.81 12.28
C LEU A 204 -12.16 -7.02 11.29
N GLU A 205 -12.94 -5.99 11.01
CA GLU A 205 -14.03 -6.08 10.05
C GLU A 205 -13.50 -6.27 8.62
N TYR A 206 -12.41 -5.57 8.26
CA TYR A 206 -11.71 -5.83 7.01
C TYR A 206 -11.25 -7.29 6.90
N ALA A 207 -10.63 -7.83 7.96
CA ALA A 207 -10.17 -9.21 7.98
C ALA A 207 -11.32 -10.22 7.81
N LYS A 208 -12.49 -9.95 8.41
CA LYS A 208 -13.68 -10.80 8.25
C LYS A 208 -14.28 -10.75 6.84
N GLN A 209 -14.27 -9.58 6.20
CA GLN A 209 -14.82 -9.43 4.84
C GLN A 209 -13.92 -10.09 3.80
N ALA A 210 -12.60 -10.12 4.04
CA ALA A 210 -11.60 -10.76 3.18
C ALA A 210 -11.54 -12.30 3.36
N LYS A 211 -12.70 -12.99 3.43
CA LYS A 211 -12.89 -14.40 3.85
C LYS A 211 -11.92 -15.46 3.28
N ASN A 212 -11.28 -15.20 2.15
CA ASN A 212 -10.35 -16.12 1.47
C ASN A 212 -8.88 -15.66 1.51
N GLU A 213 -8.57 -14.59 2.24
CA GLU A 213 -7.22 -14.06 2.39
C GLU A 213 -6.70 -14.30 3.80
N LYS A 214 -5.40 -14.62 3.92
CA LYS A 214 -4.71 -14.63 5.21
C LYS A 214 -4.50 -13.17 5.62
N VAL A 215 -5.43 -12.59 6.37
CA VAL A 215 -5.33 -11.21 6.84
C VAL A 215 -4.83 -11.15 8.28
N THR A 216 -3.89 -10.25 8.55
CA THR A 216 -3.38 -9.98 9.91
C THR A 216 -3.57 -8.50 10.26
N PRO A 217 -4.46 -8.19 11.22
CA PRO A 217 -4.61 -6.85 11.79
C PRO A 217 -3.37 -6.43 12.58
N VAL A 218 -2.87 -5.22 12.31
CA VAL A 218 -1.68 -4.68 13.00
C VAL A 218 -1.88 -3.22 13.37
N PHE A 219 -1.51 -2.86 14.60
CA PHE A 219 -1.17 -1.48 14.94
C PHE A 219 0.34 -1.27 14.89
N LEU A 220 0.75 -0.21 14.22
CA LEU A 220 2.10 0.33 14.31
C LEU A 220 2.08 1.58 15.18
N PHE A 221 2.89 1.61 16.23
CA PHE A 221 3.02 2.75 17.12
C PHE A 221 4.43 3.32 17.09
N THR A 222 4.57 4.66 17.09
CA THR A 222 5.88 5.29 17.30
C THR A 222 6.32 5.26 18.76
N ASN A 223 5.37 5.23 19.69
CA ASN A 223 5.57 5.25 21.13
C ASN A 223 4.73 4.17 21.80
N GLU A 224 5.22 3.59 22.89
CA GLU A 224 4.49 2.53 23.60
C GLU A 224 3.06 2.97 23.99
N PRO A 225 2.02 2.19 23.61
CA PRO A 225 0.68 2.40 24.16
C PRO A 225 0.65 2.08 25.66
N SER A 226 -0.39 2.55 26.35
CA SER A 226 -0.59 2.15 27.75
C SER A 226 -0.75 0.63 27.87
N GLN A 227 -0.34 0.05 29.00
CA GLN A 227 -0.48 -1.39 29.24
C GLN A 227 -1.94 -1.86 29.10
N THR A 228 -2.89 -1.04 29.57
CA THR A 228 -4.33 -1.30 29.40
C THR A 228 -4.72 -1.40 27.93
N LEU A 229 -4.32 -0.44 27.11
CA LEU A 229 -4.62 -0.46 25.67
C LEU A 229 -3.96 -1.66 24.98
N ARG A 230 -2.70 -1.95 25.31
CA ARG A 230 -1.97 -3.13 24.80
C ARG A 230 -2.74 -4.42 25.07
N THR A 231 -3.15 -4.65 26.32
CA THR A 231 -3.93 -5.83 26.70
C THR A 231 -5.26 -5.90 25.94
N LEU A 232 -5.98 -4.78 25.80
CA LEU A 232 -7.27 -4.75 25.10
C LEU A 232 -7.14 -5.09 23.61
N LEU A 233 -6.09 -4.58 22.95
CA LEU A 233 -5.82 -4.88 21.53
C LEU A 233 -5.37 -6.34 21.34
N GLN A 234 -4.51 -6.85 22.21
CA GLN A 234 -4.06 -8.26 22.16
C GLN A 234 -5.21 -9.24 22.38
N ASN A 235 -6.13 -8.95 23.31
CA ASN A 235 -7.33 -9.76 23.53
C ASN A 235 -8.28 -9.80 22.32
N LYS A 236 -8.12 -8.87 21.38
CA LYS A 236 -8.85 -8.82 20.10
C LYS A 236 -8.05 -9.43 18.93
N GLU A 237 -6.94 -10.12 19.23
CA GLU A 237 -6.04 -10.74 18.25
C GLU A 237 -5.38 -9.74 17.28
N VAL A 238 -5.27 -8.47 17.69
CA VAL A 238 -4.59 -7.43 16.91
C VAL A 238 -3.12 -7.39 17.31
N GLN A 239 -2.23 -7.47 16.33
CA GLN A 239 -0.78 -7.41 16.54
C GLN A 239 -0.35 -5.97 16.83
N ILE A 240 0.64 -5.81 17.68
CA ILE A 240 1.14 -4.49 18.10
C ILE A 240 2.64 -4.46 17.89
N ILE A 241 3.10 -3.51 17.10
CA ILE A 241 4.51 -3.31 16.81
C ILE A 241 4.86 -1.85 17.14
N VAL A 242 5.97 -1.63 17.84
CA VAL A 242 6.36 -0.32 18.34
C VAL A 242 7.76 0.04 17.86
N GLY A 243 7.96 1.29 17.45
CA GLY A 243 9.29 1.85 17.18
C GLY A 243 9.33 2.75 15.96
N THR A 244 10.49 2.81 15.32
CA THR A 244 10.71 3.59 14.10
C THR A 244 10.11 2.86 12.89
N PRO A 245 9.85 3.53 11.75
CA PRO A 245 9.39 2.85 10.54
C PRO A 245 10.25 1.64 10.13
N GLU A 246 11.57 1.74 10.28
CA GLU A 246 12.50 0.65 9.99
C GLU A 246 12.36 -0.53 10.96
N SER A 247 12.31 -0.26 12.28
CA SER A 247 12.13 -1.33 13.27
C SER A 247 10.75 -1.98 13.16
N GLN A 248 9.72 -1.18 12.89
CA GLN A 248 8.35 -1.65 12.69
C GLN A 248 8.26 -2.64 11.51
N ILE A 249 8.87 -2.30 10.37
CA ILE A 249 8.87 -3.19 9.21
C ILE A 249 9.77 -4.42 9.42
N THR A 250 10.88 -4.26 10.14
CA THR A 250 11.73 -5.40 10.50
C THR A 250 10.96 -6.41 11.36
N GLU A 251 10.23 -5.94 12.37
CA GLU A 251 9.39 -6.81 13.22
C GLU A 251 8.20 -7.38 12.43
N LEU A 252 7.57 -6.60 11.56
CA LEU A 252 6.48 -7.07 10.69
C LEU A 252 6.96 -8.18 9.74
N LYS A 253 8.20 -8.11 9.26
CA LYS A 253 8.81 -9.17 8.46
C LYS A 253 8.98 -10.46 9.27
N LEU A 254 9.49 -10.37 10.50
CA LEU A 254 9.62 -11.53 11.39
C LEU A 254 8.25 -12.14 11.69
N LEU A 255 7.24 -11.31 11.94
CA LEU A 255 5.86 -11.75 12.12
C LEU A 255 5.33 -12.48 10.87
N ALA A 256 5.63 -11.96 9.68
CA ALA A 256 5.26 -12.62 8.43
C ALA A 256 5.94 -13.99 8.25
N GLU A 257 7.15 -14.19 8.76
CA GLU A 257 7.88 -15.47 8.73
C GLU A 257 7.31 -16.47 9.74
N ILE A 258 6.90 -16.01 10.93
CA ILE A 258 6.27 -16.85 11.96
C ILE A 258 4.88 -17.33 11.53
N LEU A 259 4.14 -16.49 10.80
CA LEU A 259 2.76 -16.76 10.39
C LEU A 259 2.62 -17.43 9.00
N GLN A 260 3.72 -17.87 8.39
CA GLN A 260 3.72 -18.67 7.16
C GLN A 260 3.11 -20.05 7.39
#